data_AF-A0AAE1MBT5-F1
#
_entry.id   AF-A0AAE1MBT5-F1
#
_cell.length_a   1.000
_cell.length_b   1.000
_cell.length_c   1.000
_cell.angle_alpha   90.00
_cell.angle_beta   90.00
_cell.angle_gamma   90.00
#
_symmetry.space_group_name_H-M   'P 1'
#
loop_
_entity.id
_entity.type
_entity.pdbx_description
1 polymer ?
#
loop_
_entity_poly.entity_id
_entity_poly.type
_entity_poly.pdbx_seq_one_letter_code
_entity_poly.pdbx_strand_id
1 'polypeptide(L)'
;MHILRRLGGIQNSRNYPHSSFLFNLEKELQEDLHRLKNLKEIKWFKKSKTEWISKGNRNTCYYHLKSKMRSRRNRIASLNSADGTWVSNEEDLKGMVAGFFKSLFIDDSCYPTILSSNSRFPVIDSVTAGFMSSIPSDDEINRLSFLWEASKL
;
A
#
# COMPACT_ATOMS: atom_id res chain seq x y z
N MET A 1 -5.81 15.90 15.57
CA MET A 1 -5.99 16.55 16.89
C MET A 1 -6.98 17.71 16.84
N HIS A 2 -7.10 18.46 15.74
CA HIS A 2 -8.01 19.62 15.68
C HIS A 2 -9.51 19.25 15.81
N ILE A 3 -9.96 18.14 15.18
CA ILE A 3 -11.38 17.71 15.20
C ILE A 3 -11.85 17.33 16.60
N LEU A 4 -11.05 16.57 17.36
CA LEU A 4 -11.37 16.19 18.75
C LEU A 4 -11.49 17.41 19.67
N ARG A 5 -10.61 18.40 19.47
CA ARG A 5 -10.65 19.66 20.22
C ARG A 5 -11.91 20.47 19.91
N ARG A 6 -12.33 20.48 18.64
CA ARG A 6 -13.53 21.17 18.17
C ARG A 6 -14.81 20.50 18.68
N LEU A 7 -14.87 19.16 18.65
CA LEU A 7 -15.94 18.35 19.25
C LEU A 7 -16.07 18.63 20.76
N GLY A 8 -14.96 18.60 21.50
CA GLY A 8 -14.96 18.91 22.93
C GLY A 8 -15.41 20.35 23.23
N GLY A 9 -15.08 21.32 22.35
CA GLY A 9 -15.55 22.69 22.48
C GLY A 9 -17.06 22.84 22.28
N ILE A 10 -17.66 22.07 21.37
CA ILE A 10 -19.10 22.05 21.13
C ILE A 10 -19.85 21.41 22.30
N GLN A 11 -19.35 20.26 22.79
CA GLN A 11 -19.96 19.52 23.89
C GLN A 11 -19.92 20.27 25.23
N ASN A 12 -18.93 21.15 25.42
CA ASN A 12 -18.82 22.02 26.60
C ASN A 12 -19.53 23.38 26.43
N SER A 13 -20.23 23.61 25.32
CA SER A 13 -20.96 24.86 25.08
C SER A 13 -22.24 24.94 25.91
N ARG A 14 -22.54 26.11 26.46
CA ARG A 14 -23.69 26.36 27.35
C ARG A 14 -25.06 26.21 26.66
N ASN A 15 -25.09 26.31 25.33
CA ASN A 15 -26.29 26.21 24.48
C ASN A 15 -26.44 24.85 23.79
N TYR A 16 -25.56 23.89 24.08
CA TYR A 16 -25.65 22.51 23.62
C TYR A 16 -26.47 21.70 24.67
N PRO A 17 -27.47 20.89 24.28
CA PRO A 17 -27.79 20.43 22.92
C PRO A 17 -28.94 21.21 22.23
N HIS A 18 -29.42 22.31 22.83
CA HIS A 18 -30.64 23.00 22.37
C HIS A 18 -30.48 23.80 21.07
N SER A 19 -29.24 24.09 20.66
CA SER A 19 -28.96 24.71 19.36
C SER A 19 -28.89 23.65 18.25
N SER A 20 -29.86 23.68 17.34
CA SER A 20 -29.86 22.83 16.13
C SER A 20 -28.57 22.97 15.30
N PHE A 21 -27.97 24.17 15.26
CA PHE A 21 -26.68 24.41 14.61
C PHE A 21 -25.55 23.62 15.26
N LEU A 22 -25.43 23.66 16.60
CA LEU A 22 -24.38 22.93 17.31
C LEU A 22 -24.55 21.41 17.18
N PHE A 23 -25.79 20.93 17.18
CA PHE A 23 -26.10 19.52 16.95
C PHE A 23 -25.69 19.05 15.55
N ASN A 24 -26.06 19.79 14.50
CA ASN A 24 -25.69 19.46 13.12
C ASN A 24 -24.16 19.51 12.92
N LEU A 25 -23.49 20.51 13.49
CA LEU A 25 -22.03 20.64 13.42
C LEU A 25 -21.32 19.49 14.15
N GLU A 26 -21.85 19.03 15.30
CA GLU A 26 -21.31 17.87 15.98
C GLU A 26 -21.42 16.62 15.10
N LYS A 27 -22.58 16.39 14.50
CA LYS A 27 -22.82 15.25 13.61
C LYS A 27 -21.82 15.22 12.45
N GLU A 28 -21.62 16.36 11.79
CA GLU A 28 -20.63 16.49 10.71
C GLU A 28 -19.20 16.17 11.18
N LEU A 29 -18.79 16.72 12.33
CA LEU A 29 -17.46 16.45 12.90
C LEU A 29 -17.28 14.99 13.32
N GLN A 30 -18.34 14.33 13.80
CA GLN A 30 -18.31 12.91 14.11
C GLN A 30 -18.15 12.07 12.85
N GLU A 31 -18.87 12.36 11.77
CA GLU A 31 -18.74 11.70 10.48
C GLU A 31 -17.31 11.83 9.92
N ASP A 32 -16.73 13.03 9.96
CA ASP A 32 -15.36 13.28 9.54
C ASP A 32 -14.33 12.52 10.40
N LEU A 33 -14.56 12.45 11.70
CA LEU A 33 -13.72 11.68 12.62
C LEU A 33 -13.76 10.18 12.26
N HIS A 34 -14.96 9.64 12.00
CA HIS A 34 -15.14 8.27 11.54
C HIS A 34 -14.43 8.01 10.20
N ARG A 35 -14.60 8.92 9.23
CA ARG A 35 -13.89 8.86 7.94
C ARG A 35 -12.37 8.80 8.12
N LEU A 36 -11.81 9.70 8.94
CA LEU A 36 -10.36 9.73 9.20
C LEU A 36 -9.84 8.50 9.94
N LYS A 37 -10.63 7.93 10.86
CA LYS A 37 -10.30 6.67 11.53
C LYS A 37 -10.21 5.53 10.52
N ASN A 38 -11.21 5.40 9.65
CA ASN A 38 -11.25 4.37 8.61
C ASN A 38 -10.06 4.48 7.64
N LEU A 39 -9.74 5.70 7.18
CA LEU A 39 -8.59 5.92 6.30
C LEU A 39 -7.26 5.53 6.97
N LYS A 40 -7.10 5.84 8.27
CA LYS A 40 -5.93 5.40 9.02
C LYS A 40 -5.87 3.89 9.14
N GLU A 41 -6.98 3.24 9.43
CA GLU A 41 -7.04 1.78 9.52
C GLU A 41 -6.63 1.12 8.20
N ILE A 42 -7.18 1.58 7.07
CA ILE A 42 -6.80 1.13 5.72
C ILE A 42 -5.30 1.33 5.47
N LYS A 43 -4.74 2.49 5.86
CA LYS A 43 -3.31 2.77 5.72
C LYS A 43 -2.46 1.77 6.50
N TRP A 44 -2.82 1.46 7.74
CA TRP A 44 -2.09 0.51 8.57
C TRP A 44 -2.26 -0.93 8.11
N PHE A 45 -3.44 -1.28 7.61
CA PHE A 45 -3.70 -2.55 6.96
C PHE A 45 -2.75 -2.75 5.76
N LYS A 46 -2.73 -1.81 4.80
CA LYS A 46 -1.84 -1.85 3.63
C LYS A 46 -0.37 -1.97 4.05
N LYS A 47 0.06 -1.21 5.07
CA LYS A 47 1.44 -1.22 5.56
C LYS A 47 1.83 -2.54 6.25
N SER A 48 0.87 -3.25 6.83
CA SER A 48 1.13 -4.52 7.53
C SER A 48 1.42 -5.70 6.60
N LYS A 49 1.09 -5.61 5.29
CA LYS A 49 1.19 -6.69 4.30
C LYS A 49 0.66 -8.04 4.81
N THR A 50 -0.50 -8.00 5.45
CA THR A 50 -1.19 -9.21 5.96
C THR A 50 -2.44 -9.44 5.12
N GLU A 51 -2.77 -10.70 4.83
CA GLU A 51 -4.01 -11.07 4.17
C GLU A 51 -5.22 -10.60 5.00
N TRP A 52 -6.28 -10.16 4.32
CA TRP A 52 -7.47 -9.56 4.93
C TRP A 52 -8.02 -10.48 6.03
N ILE A 53 -8.10 -9.98 7.27
CA ILE A 53 -8.40 -10.83 8.42
C ILE A 53 -9.90 -11.14 8.48
N SER A 54 -10.21 -12.43 8.36
CA SER A 54 -11.43 -13.14 8.78
C SER A 54 -11.98 -12.77 10.19
N LYS A 55 -11.25 -11.95 10.97
CA LYS A 55 -11.60 -11.50 12.34
C LYS A 55 -11.84 -9.98 12.44
N GLY A 56 -12.84 -9.47 11.73
CA GLY A 56 -13.62 -8.27 12.10
C GLY A 56 -12.91 -6.93 12.43
N ASN A 57 -13.74 -5.93 12.73
CA ASN A 57 -13.45 -4.49 12.73
C ASN A 57 -12.63 -3.97 13.95
N ARG A 58 -11.82 -4.81 14.60
CA ARG A 58 -11.21 -4.49 15.92
C ARG A 58 -9.70 -4.75 16.05
N ASN A 59 -8.99 -5.03 14.96
CA ASN A 59 -7.56 -5.40 15.01
C ASN A 59 -6.58 -4.29 14.68
N THR A 60 -6.92 -3.02 14.91
CA THR A 60 -6.02 -1.87 14.70
C THR A 60 -4.69 -2.05 15.45
N CYS A 61 -4.71 -2.43 16.73
CA CYS A 61 -3.49 -2.68 17.52
C CYS A 61 -2.60 -3.77 16.91
N TYR A 62 -3.19 -4.84 16.36
CA TYR A 62 -2.46 -5.91 15.68
C TYR A 62 -1.74 -5.38 14.43
N TYR A 63 -2.43 -4.64 13.57
CA TYR A 63 -1.82 -4.09 12.35
C TYR A 63 -0.73 -3.05 12.67
N HIS A 64 -0.94 -2.24 13.70
CA HIS A 64 0.06 -1.29 14.19
C HIS A 64 1.32 -2.00 14.69
N LEU A 65 1.16 -3.00 15.56
CA LEU A 65 2.27 -3.80 16.08
C LEU A 65 3.00 -4.51 14.95
N LYS A 66 2.28 -5.18 14.05
CA LYS A 66 2.87 -5.90 12.92
C LYS A 66 3.62 -4.97 11.96
N SER A 67 3.06 -3.79 11.67
CA SER A 67 3.75 -2.74 10.90
C SER A 67 5.02 -2.25 11.59
N LYS A 68 4.98 -2.08 12.92
CA LYS A 68 6.15 -1.68 13.72
C LYS A 68 7.23 -2.75 13.73
N MET A 69 6.86 -4.01 13.92
CA MET A 69 7.80 -5.14 13.87
C MET A 69 8.45 -5.26 12.49
N ARG A 70 7.66 -5.12 11.42
CA ARG A 70 8.19 -5.10 10.04
C ARG A 70 9.12 -3.92 9.81
N SER A 71 8.75 -2.73 10.27
CA SER A 71 9.60 -1.54 10.17
C SER A 71 10.91 -1.71 10.92
N ARG A 72 10.90 -2.37 12.08
CA ARG A 72 12.11 -2.66 12.85
C ARG A 72 13.00 -3.69 12.13
N ARG A 73 12.40 -4.74 11.59
CA ARG A 73 13.12 -5.78 10.83
C ARG A 73 13.73 -5.24 9.53
N ASN A 74 13.01 -4.37 8.84
CA ASN A 74 13.44 -3.80 7.56
C ASN A 74 14.32 -2.55 7.72
N ARG A 75 14.66 -2.16 8.95
CA ARG A 75 15.58 -1.04 9.18
C ARG A 75 16.98 -1.50 8.81
N ILE A 76 17.57 -0.85 7.81
CA ILE A 76 18.98 -1.02 7.47
C ILE A 76 19.78 -0.31 8.58
N ALA A 77 20.44 -1.09 9.44
CA ALA A 77 21.23 -0.58 10.56
C ALA A 77 22.69 -0.29 10.18
N SER A 78 23.23 -1.07 9.26
CA SER A 78 24.54 -0.87 8.66
C SER A 78 24.59 -1.48 7.26
N LEU A 79 25.45 -0.93 6.42
CA LEU A 79 25.80 -1.47 5.11
C LEU A 79 27.32 -1.65 5.04
N ASN A 80 27.76 -2.67 4.32
CA ASN A 80 29.16 -2.86 4.02
C ASN A 80 29.50 -2.15 2.71
N SER A 81 30.49 -1.25 2.75
CA SER A 81 31.02 -0.58 1.55
C SER A 81 31.81 -1.56 0.68
N ALA A 82 32.03 -1.20 -0.58
CA ALA A 82 32.89 -1.96 -1.49
C ALA A 82 34.33 -2.11 -0.94
N ASP A 83 34.77 -1.18 -0.10
CA ASP A 83 36.07 -1.17 0.55
C ASP A 83 36.13 -2.04 1.83
N GLY A 84 35.06 -2.78 2.15
CA GLY A 84 34.97 -3.65 3.33
C GLY A 84 34.68 -2.92 4.65
N THR A 85 34.39 -1.62 4.60
CA THR A 85 34.06 -0.80 5.77
C THR A 85 32.57 -0.84 6.09
N TRP A 86 32.24 -1.11 7.35
CA TRP A 86 30.86 -1.09 7.83
C TRP A 86 30.45 0.35 8.20
N VAL A 87 29.45 0.87 7.50
CA VAL A 87 28.89 2.19 7.74
C VAL A 87 27.57 2.07 8.49
N SER A 88 27.44 2.75 9.62
CA SER A 88 26.22 2.73 10.46
C SER A 88 25.56 4.12 10.61
N ASN A 89 26.24 5.19 10.19
CA ASN A 89 25.69 6.55 10.19
C ASN A 89 24.57 6.68 9.16
N GLU A 90 23.44 7.28 9.56
CA GLU A 90 22.24 7.36 8.71
C GLU A 90 22.44 8.25 7.47
N GLU A 91 23.22 9.34 7.57
CA GLU A 91 23.51 10.22 6.43
C GLU A 91 24.42 9.52 5.40
N ASP A 92 25.48 8.86 5.88
CA ASP A 92 26.41 8.12 5.04
C ASP A 92 25.72 6.93 4.35
N LEU A 93 24.82 6.23 5.05
CA LEU A 93 23.98 5.17 4.49
C LEU A 93 23.09 5.69 3.36
N LYS A 94 22.44 6.85 3.54
CA LYS A 94 21.61 7.47 2.49
C LYS A 94 22.45 7.85 1.27
N GLY A 95 23.61 8.44 1.49
CA GLY A 95 24.55 8.80 0.43
C GLY A 95 25.03 7.59 -0.36
N MET A 96 25.40 6.51 0.34
CA MET A 96 25.85 5.25 -0.27
C MET A 96 24.75 4.59 -1.11
N VAL A 97 23.53 4.49 -0.57
CA VAL A 97 22.38 3.91 -1.29
C VAL A 97 22.03 4.76 -2.51
N ALA A 98 21.99 6.09 -2.36
CA ALA A 98 21.71 7.00 -3.47
C ALA A 98 22.78 6.92 -4.56
N GLY A 99 24.06 6.87 -4.19
CA GLY A 99 25.19 6.69 -5.10
C GLY A 99 25.12 5.37 -5.86
N PHE A 100 24.86 4.27 -5.15
CA PHE A 100 24.73 2.93 -5.73
C PHE A 100 23.59 2.86 -6.75
N PHE A 101 22.38 3.35 -6.41
CA PHE A 101 21.28 3.32 -7.37
C PHE A 101 21.51 4.31 -8.51
N LYS A 102 22.15 5.46 -8.25
CA LYS A 102 22.52 6.40 -9.30
C LYS A 102 23.51 5.76 -10.28
N SER A 103 24.53 5.03 -9.83
CA SER A 103 25.40 4.28 -10.73
C SER A 103 24.66 3.15 -11.43
N LEU A 104 23.81 2.40 -10.73
CA LEU A 104 23.02 1.31 -11.32
C LEU A 104 22.11 1.77 -12.47
N PHE A 105 21.53 2.97 -12.36
CA PHE A 105 20.64 3.54 -13.38
C PHE A 105 21.37 4.42 -14.42
N ILE A 106 22.66 4.72 -14.21
CA ILE A 106 23.51 5.41 -15.20
C ILE A 106 24.31 4.39 -16.02
N ASP A 107 24.58 3.21 -15.47
CA ASP A 107 25.22 2.14 -16.21
C ASP A 107 24.25 1.63 -17.27
N ASP A 108 24.42 2.17 -18.48
CA ASP A 108 23.72 1.82 -19.73
C ASP A 108 24.11 0.42 -20.23
N SER A 109 24.56 -0.44 -19.33
CA SER A 109 24.78 -1.84 -19.61
C SER A 109 23.42 -2.53 -19.69
N CYS A 110 22.73 -2.28 -20.81
CA CYS A 110 21.68 -3.13 -21.35
C CYS A 110 22.33 -4.47 -21.70
N TYR A 111 22.74 -5.23 -20.70
CA TYR A 111 22.78 -6.65 -20.85
C TYR A 111 21.31 -7.04 -20.79
N PRO A 112 20.70 -7.58 -21.87
CA PRO A 112 19.47 -8.31 -21.69
C PRO A 112 19.80 -9.31 -20.59
N THR A 113 19.18 -9.15 -19.42
CA THR A 113 19.26 -10.17 -18.39
C THR A 113 18.52 -11.34 -19.02
N ILE A 114 19.25 -12.16 -19.77
CA ILE A 114 18.85 -13.51 -20.06
C ILE A 114 18.83 -14.11 -18.66
N LEU A 115 17.66 -14.04 -18.02
CA LEU A 115 17.38 -14.84 -16.86
C LEU A 115 17.62 -16.26 -17.35
N SER A 116 18.77 -16.85 -16.99
CA SER A 116 19.04 -18.28 -17.15
C SER A 116 18.14 -19.11 -16.23
N SER A 117 16.93 -18.62 -15.96
CA SER A 117 15.84 -19.44 -15.49
C SER A 117 15.48 -20.37 -16.64
N ASN A 118 15.53 -21.67 -16.39
CA ASN A 118 14.96 -22.69 -17.27
C ASN A 118 13.45 -22.49 -17.58
N SER A 119 12.81 -21.45 -17.06
CA SER A 119 11.54 -20.94 -17.55
C SER A 119 11.76 -20.09 -18.81
N ARG A 120 11.99 -20.77 -19.94
CA ARG A 120 11.72 -20.17 -21.25
C ARG A 120 10.22 -19.85 -21.23
N PHE A 121 9.86 -18.58 -21.11
CA PHE A 121 8.47 -18.18 -21.36
C PHE A 121 8.10 -18.72 -22.75
N PRO A 122 6.94 -19.37 -22.92
CA PRO A 122 6.55 -19.90 -24.22
C PRO A 122 6.60 -18.76 -25.23
N VAL A 123 7.35 -18.97 -26.31
CA VAL A 123 7.40 -18.00 -27.41
C VAL A 123 5.99 -17.89 -27.94
N ILE A 124 5.42 -16.69 -27.84
CA ILE A 124 4.09 -16.41 -28.35
C ILE A 124 4.19 -16.45 -29.87
N ASP A 125 3.50 -17.40 -30.50
CA ASP A 125 3.41 -17.48 -31.96
C ASP A 125 2.84 -16.18 -32.52
N SER A 126 3.25 -15.82 -33.75
CA SER A 126 2.79 -14.61 -34.42
C SER A 126 1.26 -14.50 -34.50
N VAL A 127 0.57 -15.64 -34.54
CA VAL A 127 -0.89 -15.74 -34.54
C VAL A 127 -1.49 -15.36 -33.18
N THR A 128 -0.92 -15.85 -32.08
CA THR A 128 -1.41 -15.52 -30.72
C THR A 128 -1.08 -14.08 -30.34
N ALA A 129 0.07 -13.54 -30.78
CA ALA A 129 0.40 -12.13 -30.61
C ALA A 129 -0.58 -11.20 -31.36
N GLY A 130 -1.00 -11.59 -32.57
CA GLY A 130 -2.04 -10.90 -33.33
C GLY A 130 -3.39 -10.92 -32.61
N PHE A 131 -3.78 -12.07 -32.05
CA PHE A 131 -5.02 -12.21 -31.28
C PHE A 131 -5.00 -11.33 -30.01
N MET A 132 -3.90 -11.33 -29.24
CA MET A 132 -3.75 -10.49 -28.04
C MET A 132 -3.75 -8.98 -28.35
N SER A 133 -3.36 -8.59 -29.55
CA SER A 133 -3.35 -7.18 -29.99
C SER A 133 -4.68 -6.73 -30.58
N SER A 134 -5.63 -7.65 -30.80
CA SER A 134 -6.96 -7.34 -31.30
C SER A 134 -7.94 -7.08 -30.16
N ILE A 135 -9.00 -6.31 -30.45
CA ILE A 135 -10.07 -6.04 -29.48
C ILE A 135 -10.88 -7.34 -29.32
N PRO A 136 -11.09 -7.83 -28.08
CA PRO A 136 -11.86 -9.05 -27.84
C PRO A 136 -13.32 -8.87 -28.26
N SER A 137 -13.92 -9.95 -28.77
CA SER A 137 -15.33 -9.96 -29.18
C SER A 137 -16.28 -10.03 -27.98
N ASP A 138 -17.45 -9.41 -28.08
CA ASP A 138 -18.47 -9.40 -27.01
C ASP A 138 -18.87 -10.82 -26.56
N ASP A 139 -18.86 -11.79 -27.47
CA ASP A 139 -19.13 -13.20 -27.15
C ASP A 139 -18.04 -13.84 -26.28
N GLU A 140 -16.78 -13.45 -26.47
CA GLU A 140 -15.66 -13.92 -25.66
C GLU A 140 -15.73 -13.35 -24.25
N ILE A 141 -16.05 -12.06 -24.15
CA ILE A 141 -16.26 -11.36 -22.88
C ILE A 141 -17.38 -12.04 -22.08
N ASN A 142 -18.51 -12.33 -22.73
CA ASN A 142 -19.64 -12.98 -22.09
C ASN A 142 -19.31 -14.41 -21.64
N ARG A 143 -18.63 -15.20 -22.48
CA ARG A 143 -18.19 -16.57 -22.12
C ARG A 143 -17.25 -16.58 -20.92
N LEU A 144 -16.27 -15.68 -20.89
CA LEU A 144 -15.32 -15.58 -19.79
C LEU A 144 -15.97 -15.06 -18.51
N SER A 145 -16.96 -14.16 -18.61
CA SER A 145 -17.79 -13.74 -17.47
C SER A 145 -18.50 -14.92 -16.83
N PHE A 146 -19.14 -15.79 -17.65
CA PHE A 146 -19.80 -16.99 -17.15
C PHE A 146 -18.84 -18.01 -16.53
N LEU A 147 -17.66 -18.21 -17.14
CA LEU A 147 -16.65 -19.12 -16.60
C LEU A 147 -16.05 -18.61 -15.28
N TRP A 148 -15.87 -17.30 -15.13
CA TRP A 148 -15.36 -16.69 -13.91
C TRP A 148 -16.37 -16.78 -12.76
N GLU A 149 -17.67 -16.65 -13.04
CA GLU A 149 -18.72 -16.87 -12.04
C GLU A 149 -18.81 -18.35 -11.62
N ALA A 150 -18.71 -19.28 -12.57
CA ALA A 150 -18.75 -20.71 -12.30
C ALA A 150 -17.55 -21.19 -11.44
N SER A 151 -16.37 -20.57 -11.59
CA SER A 151 -15.17 -20.90 -10.81
C SER A 151 -15.19 -20.39 -9.37
N LYS A 152 -16.23 -19.62 -8.98
CA LYS A 152 -16.38 -19.02 -7.66
C LYS A 152 -17.30 -19.82 -6.73
N LEU A 153 -17.92 -20.88 -7.25
CA LEU A 153 -18.67 -21.91 -6.53
C LEU A 153 -17.75 -23.08 -6.16
#